data_AF-A0A356GDN3-F1
#
_entry.id   AF-A0A356GDN3-F1
#
_cell.length_a   1.000
_cell.length_b   1.000
_cell.length_c   1.000
_cell.angle_alpha   90.00
_cell.angle_beta   90.00
_cell.angle_gamma   90.00
#
_symmetry.space_group_name_H-M   'P 1'
#
loop_
_entity.id
_entity.type
_entity.pdbx_description
1 polymer ?
#
loop_
_entity_poly.entity_id
_entity_poly.type
_entity_poly.pdbx_seq_one_letter_code
_entity_poly.pdbx_strand_id
1 'polypeptide(L)'
;MFFYYFHEKLLSSLDNTAAAMYNCITETEQKEDNVMAWNFFGGMPIYIQIAARIRLKIFSGEYPEGSKIPSVRDIASEASANPNTVVKALSMLCDEGIIYPKSTAGNFVTEDKGILDAAREAEAVRITEGYANAIAQLGFDREKTEALLEKYLRKDEANGNNT
;
A
#
# COMPACT_ATOMS: atom_id res chain seq x y z
N MET A 1 -11.69 19.64 -5.96
CA MET A 1 -11.85 20.08 -4.55
C MET A 1 -12.42 18.98 -3.66
N PHE A 2 -13.54 18.34 -4.02
CA PHE A 2 -14.11 17.22 -3.24
C PHE A 2 -13.17 16.00 -3.11
N PHE A 3 -12.54 15.59 -4.22
CA PHE A 3 -11.57 14.49 -4.22
C PHE A 3 -10.38 14.74 -3.27
N TYR A 4 -9.83 15.97 -3.31
CA TYR A 4 -8.69 16.35 -2.47
C TYR A 4 -9.06 16.43 -0.99
N TYR A 5 -10.24 16.99 -0.67
CA TYR A 5 -10.77 17.06 0.69
C TYR A 5 -11.06 15.67 1.27
N PHE A 6 -11.67 14.79 0.47
CA PHE A 6 -11.95 13.42 0.87
C PHE A 6 -10.67 12.61 1.07
N HIS A 7 -9.70 12.77 0.17
CA HIS A 7 -8.39 12.14 0.26
C HIS A 7 -7.64 12.53 1.54
N GLU A 8 -7.56 13.82 1.85
CA GLU A 8 -6.89 14.30 3.06
C GLU A 8 -7.60 13.80 4.34
N LYS A 9 -8.95 13.83 4.35
CA LYS A 9 -9.74 13.29 5.46
C LYS A 9 -9.57 11.79 5.63
N LEU A 10 -9.54 11.03 4.53
CA LEU A 10 -9.31 9.60 4.53
C LEU A 10 -7.93 9.27 5.08
N LEU A 11 -6.88 9.90 4.56
CA LEU A 11 -5.51 9.71 5.05
C LEU A 11 -5.36 10.06 6.53
N SER A 12 -6.05 11.12 7.00
CA SER A 12 -6.02 11.50 8.42
C SER A 12 -6.73 10.51 9.36
N SER A 13 -7.63 9.67 8.81
CA SER A 13 -8.39 8.66 9.55
C SER A 13 -7.75 7.28 9.53
N LEU A 14 -6.83 7.05 8.59
CA LEU A 14 -6.08 5.81 8.43
C LEU A 14 -4.87 5.82 9.36
N ASP A 15 -4.44 4.63 9.80
CA ASP A 15 -3.09 4.52 10.34
C ASP A 15 -2.05 4.74 9.23
N ASN A 16 -0.79 4.93 9.64
CA ASN A 16 0.28 5.23 8.69
C ASN A 16 0.48 4.10 7.65
N THR A 17 0.24 2.85 8.00
CA THR A 17 0.42 1.73 7.07
C THR A 17 -0.63 1.78 5.96
N ALA A 18 -1.89 1.98 6.33
CA ALA A 18 -2.99 2.01 5.40
C ALA A 18 -3.00 3.28 4.53
N ALA A 19 -2.62 4.41 5.11
CA ALA A 19 -2.39 5.65 4.36
C ALA A 19 -1.24 5.49 3.33
N ALA A 20 -0.15 4.80 3.70
CA ALA A 20 0.95 4.52 2.77
C ALA A 20 0.51 3.62 1.61
N MET A 21 -0.25 2.57 1.91
CA MET A 21 -0.78 1.66 0.90
C MET A 21 -1.76 2.35 -0.04
N TYR A 22 -2.70 3.14 0.50
CA TYR A 22 -3.63 3.93 -0.30
C TYR A 22 -2.90 4.84 -1.29
N ASN A 23 -1.87 5.56 -0.81
CA ASN A 23 -1.06 6.43 -1.67
C ASN A 23 -0.30 5.62 -2.74
N CYS A 24 0.32 4.50 -2.37
CA CYS A 24 1.01 3.64 -3.34
C CYS A 24 0.08 3.12 -4.43
N ILE A 25 -1.16 2.76 -4.09
CA ILE A 25 -2.16 2.26 -5.04
C ILE A 25 -2.63 3.40 -5.95
N THR A 26 -3.01 4.55 -5.38
CA THR A 26 -3.56 5.67 -6.15
C THR A 26 -2.53 6.41 -7.02
N GLU A 27 -1.24 6.34 -6.67
CA GLU A 27 -0.17 6.82 -7.55
C GLU A 27 -0.03 6.01 -8.84
N THR A 28 -0.40 4.72 -8.85
CA THR A 28 -0.24 3.90 -10.06
C THR A 28 -1.18 4.30 -11.21
N GLU A 29 -2.20 5.11 -10.93
CA GLU A 29 -3.17 5.59 -11.92
C GLU A 29 -2.78 6.92 -12.57
N GLN A 30 -1.80 7.66 -12.02
CA GLN A 30 -1.38 8.98 -12.54
C GLN A 30 -0.07 8.87 -13.33
N LYS A 31 -0.15 8.31 -14.53
CA LYS A 31 1.01 8.06 -15.39
C LYS A 31 1.08 9.07 -16.55
N GLU A 32 1.42 10.32 -16.24
CA GLU A 32 1.92 11.29 -17.24
C GLU A 32 3.19 11.96 -16.71
N ASP A 33 4.31 11.63 -17.38
CA ASP A 33 5.54 12.42 -17.49
C ASP A 33 6.35 12.79 -16.23
N ASN A 34 6.84 11.79 -15.47
CA ASN A 34 8.27 11.73 -15.10
C ASN A 34 8.71 10.34 -14.60
N VAL A 35 9.96 10.01 -14.89
CA VAL A 35 10.54 8.67 -14.89
C VAL A 35 11.17 8.35 -13.52
N MET A 36 10.69 7.27 -12.88
CA MET A 36 11.41 6.42 -11.90
C MET A 36 11.66 6.93 -10.46
N ALA A 37 11.22 8.12 -10.06
CA ALA A 37 11.40 8.58 -8.68
C ALA A 37 10.26 8.10 -7.76
N TRP A 38 10.61 7.45 -6.63
CA TRP A 38 9.63 7.18 -5.58
C TRP A 38 9.16 8.51 -4.98
N ASN A 39 7.86 8.75 -4.99
CA ASN A 39 7.29 9.91 -4.34
C ASN A 39 6.95 9.57 -2.89
N PHE A 40 7.35 10.45 -1.97
CA PHE A 40 7.11 10.27 -0.54
C PHE A 40 6.31 11.44 0.01
N PHE A 41 5.26 11.10 0.75
CA PHE A 41 4.34 12.06 1.33
C PHE A 41 4.84 12.54 2.69
N GLY A 42 4.76 13.84 2.93
CA GLY A 42 5.02 14.43 4.24
C GLY A 42 4.00 13.95 5.28
N GLY A 43 4.38 13.99 6.55
CA GLY A 43 3.50 13.60 7.67
C GLY A 43 3.58 12.13 8.07
N MET A 44 4.30 11.30 7.31
CA MET A 44 4.50 9.87 7.62
C MET A 44 5.97 9.47 7.54
N PRO A 45 6.45 8.59 8.43
CA PRO A 45 7.80 8.04 8.32
C PRO A 45 8.05 7.33 6.98
N ILE A 46 9.17 7.68 6.33
CA ILE A 46 9.54 7.17 5.01
C ILE A 46 9.68 5.65 4.97
N TYR A 47 10.15 5.02 6.05
CA TYR A 47 10.30 3.56 6.09
C TYR A 47 8.96 2.82 5.98
N ILE A 48 7.85 3.42 6.47
CA ILE A 48 6.50 2.84 6.34
C ILE A 48 6.06 2.90 4.88
N GLN A 49 6.34 4.02 4.21
CA GLN A 49 6.04 4.20 2.78
C GLN A 49 6.85 3.24 1.91
N ILE A 50 8.12 3.01 2.25
CA ILE A 50 8.95 2.01 1.57
C ILE A 50 8.40 0.59 1.79
N ALA A 51 8.04 0.24 3.02
CA ALA A 51 7.46 -1.05 3.34
C ALA A 51 6.14 -1.28 2.57
N ALA A 52 5.27 -0.27 2.50
CA ALA A 52 4.04 -0.32 1.72
C ALA A 52 4.28 -0.55 0.22
N ARG A 53 5.26 0.14 -0.37
CA ARG A 53 5.61 -0.05 -1.79
C ARG A 53 6.09 -1.47 -2.07
N ILE A 54 6.96 -2.01 -1.22
CA ILE A 54 7.46 -3.39 -1.34
C ILE A 54 6.30 -4.38 -1.14
N ARG A 55 5.44 -4.16 -0.15
CA ARG A 55 4.26 -4.98 0.11
C ARG A 55 3.35 -5.03 -1.12
N LEU A 56 3.09 -3.89 -1.77
CA LEU A 56 2.30 -3.83 -2.99
C LEU A 56 2.95 -4.64 -4.14
N LYS A 57 4.28 -4.55 -4.31
CA LYS A 57 5.03 -5.35 -5.30
C LYS A 57 4.94 -6.86 -5.03
N ILE A 58 4.90 -7.27 -3.76
CA ILE A 58 4.69 -8.67 -3.37
C ILE A 58 3.25 -9.09 -3.69
N PHE A 59 2.27 -8.27 -3.31
CA PHE A 59 0.86 -8.59 -3.51
C PHE A 59 0.45 -8.61 -4.98
N SER A 60 1.06 -7.78 -5.83
CA SER A 60 0.85 -7.78 -7.28
C SER A 60 1.58 -8.91 -8.00
N GLY A 61 2.50 -9.62 -7.32
CA GLY A 61 3.32 -10.68 -7.90
C GLY A 61 4.56 -10.18 -8.65
N GLU A 62 4.87 -8.87 -8.63
CA GLU A 62 6.15 -8.36 -9.13
C GLU A 62 7.33 -8.97 -8.36
N TYR A 63 7.16 -9.16 -7.05
CA TYR A 63 8.03 -9.98 -6.21
C TYR A 63 7.30 -11.26 -5.81
N PRO A 64 7.44 -12.34 -6.60
CA PRO A 64 6.72 -13.58 -6.34
C PRO A 64 7.22 -14.29 -5.07
N GLU A 65 6.41 -15.23 -4.57
CA GLU A 65 6.75 -16.13 -3.46
C GLU A 65 8.13 -16.77 -3.66
N GLY A 66 8.94 -16.82 -2.59
CA GLY A 66 10.30 -17.38 -2.63
C GLY A 66 11.33 -16.56 -3.41
N SER A 67 10.92 -15.44 -4.03
CA SER A 67 11.84 -14.58 -4.79
C SER A 67 12.71 -13.72 -3.87
N LYS A 68 13.88 -13.33 -4.36
CA LYS A 68 14.80 -12.46 -3.65
C LYS A 68 14.34 -11.00 -3.77
N ILE A 69 14.22 -10.33 -2.64
CA ILE A 69 14.02 -8.88 -2.57
C ILE A 69 15.33 -8.16 -2.99
N PRO A 70 15.26 -7.07 -3.77
CA PRO A 70 16.44 -6.27 -4.10
C PRO A 70 17.24 -5.87 -2.85
N SER A 71 18.54 -5.63 -3.02
CA SER A 71 19.38 -5.33 -1.87
C SER A 71 19.00 -3.98 -1.25
N VAL A 72 19.37 -3.77 0.01
CA VAL A 72 19.20 -2.46 0.69
C VAL A 72 19.76 -1.32 -0.15
N ARG A 73 20.90 -1.55 -0.81
CA ARG A 73 21.56 -0.55 -1.65
C ARG A 73 20.76 -0.25 -2.92
N ASP A 74 20.20 -1.27 -3.56
CA ASP A 74 19.40 -1.12 -4.78
C ASP A 74 18.12 -0.35 -4.47
N ILE A 75 17.40 -0.75 -3.42
CA ILE A 75 16.18 -0.06 -2.98
C ILE A 75 16.49 1.37 -2.55
N ALA A 76 17.57 1.60 -1.81
CA ALA A 76 17.97 2.95 -1.40
C ALA A 76 18.27 3.86 -2.60
N SER A 77 18.91 3.30 -3.64
CA SER A 77 19.21 4.01 -4.88
C SER A 77 17.95 4.30 -5.69
N GLU A 78 17.09 3.31 -5.88
CA GLU A 78 15.82 3.43 -6.61
C GLU A 78 14.89 4.45 -5.92
N ALA A 79 14.76 4.33 -4.60
CA ALA A 79 13.89 5.18 -3.81
C ALA A 79 14.52 6.54 -3.48
N SER A 80 15.79 6.80 -3.84
CA SER A 80 16.56 7.97 -3.37
C SER A 80 16.46 8.17 -1.85
N ALA A 81 16.44 7.07 -1.09
CA ALA A 81 16.22 7.05 0.35
C ALA A 81 17.50 6.69 1.11
N ASN A 82 17.58 7.09 2.38
CA ASN A 82 18.69 6.69 3.24
C ASN A 82 18.69 5.15 3.43
N PRO A 83 19.82 4.44 3.22
CA PRO A 83 19.91 2.99 3.40
C PRO A 83 19.42 2.48 4.76
N ASN A 84 19.61 3.24 5.85
CA ASN A 84 19.12 2.86 7.18
C ASN A 84 17.59 2.88 7.25
N THR A 85 16.95 3.76 6.47
CA THR A 85 15.49 3.80 6.34
C THR A 85 14.97 2.57 5.62
N VAL A 86 15.67 2.11 4.59
CA VAL A 86 15.36 0.85 3.89
C VAL A 86 15.54 -0.35 4.81
N VAL A 87 16.61 -0.39 5.60
CA VAL A 87 16.81 -1.45 6.62
C VAL A 87 15.63 -1.51 7.58
N LYS A 88 15.14 -0.35 8.07
CA LYS A 88 13.95 -0.29 8.93
C LYS A 88 12.69 -0.81 8.23
N ALA A 89 12.50 -0.46 6.96
CA ALA A 89 11.36 -0.92 6.17
C ALA A 89 11.38 -2.45 5.97
N LEU A 90 12.55 -3.01 5.64
CA LEU A 90 12.71 -4.46 5.49
C LEU A 90 12.57 -5.18 6.83
N SER A 91 13.07 -4.61 7.93
CA SER A 91 12.89 -5.18 9.27
C SER A 91 11.41 -5.27 9.64
N MET A 92 10.63 -4.22 9.36
CA MET A 92 9.17 -4.23 9.59
C MET A 92 8.50 -5.36 8.80
N LEU A 93 8.84 -5.55 7.53
CA LEU A 93 8.30 -6.66 6.73
C LEU A 93 8.75 -8.05 7.21
N CYS A 94 9.95 -8.15 7.78
CA CYS A 94 10.43 -9.37 8.44
C CYS A 94 9.63 -9.66 9.72
N ASP A 95 9.38 -8.64 10.54
CA ASP A 95 8.61 -8.76 11.77
C ASP A 95 7.15 -9.17 11.49
N GLU A 96 6.61 -8.73 10.34
CA GLU A 96 5.30 -9.15 9.81
C GLU A 96 5.30 -10.57 9.19
N GLY A 97 6.47 -11.18 8.98
CA GLY A 97 6.61 -12.51 8.36
C GLY A 97 6.40 -12.54 6.84
N ILE A 98 6.17 -11.39 6.20
CA ILE A 98 5.95 -11.27 4.75
C ILE A 98 7.24 -11.57 3.97
N ILE A 99 8.37 -11.18 4.55
CA ILE A 99 9.70 -11.52 4.04
C ILE A 99 10.53 -12.17 5.15
N TYR A 100 11.61 -12.84 4.78
CA TYR A 100 12.55 -13.39 5.74
C TYR A 100 14.01 -13.24 5.28
N PRO A 101 14.95 -13.04 6.20
CA PRO A 101 16.37 -12.98 5.88
C PRO A 101 16.92 -14.39 5.63
N LYS A 102 17.77 -14.54 4.61
CA LYS A 102 18.50 -15.78 4.33
C LYS A 102 20.00 -15.54 4.39
N SER A 103 20.55 -15.56 5.59
CA SER A 103 22.00 -15.38 5.84
C SER A 103 22.59 -14.22 5.03
N THR A 104 23.71 -14.42 4.33
CA THR A 104 24.36 -13.42 3.46
C THR A 104 23.68 -13.23 2.10
N ALA A 105 22.64 -14.02 1.78
CA ALA A 105 22.00 -14.00 0.47
C ALA A 105 20.99 -12.85 0.31
N GLY A 106 20.55 -12.21 1.39
CA GLY A 106 19.56 -11.12 1.39
C GLY A 106 18.22 -11.52 1.97
N ASN A 107 17.17 -10.76 1.65
CA ASN A 107 15.79 -11.05 2.07
C ASN A 107 15.00 -11.69 0.94
N PHE A 108 14.07 -12.58 1.31
CA PHE A 108 13.24 -13.34 0.37
C PHE A 108 11.77 -13.22 0.77
N VAL A 109 10.87 -13.26 -0.21
CA VAL A 109 9.42 -13.32 0.03
C VAL A 109 9.07 -14.67 0.63
N THR A 110 8.22 -14.70 1.65
CA THR A 110 7.73 -15.97 2.22
C THR A 110 7.02 -16.82 1.16
N GLU A 111 7.16 -18.14 1.25
CA GLU A 111 6.40 -19.11 0.45
C GLU A 111 5.11 -19.55 1.17
N ASP A 112 4.90 -19.08 2.41
CA ASP A 112 3.69 -19.34 3.18
C ASP A 112 2.53 -18.45 2.68
N LYS A 113 1.69 -19.05 1.84
CA LYS A 113 0.48 -18.40 1.32
C LYS A 113 -0.48 -17.96 2.41
N GLY A 114 -0.57 -18.70 3.52
CA GLY A 114 -1.45 -18.32 4.63
C GLY A 114 -1.03 -17.00 5.27
N ILE A 115 0.28 -16.78 5.41
CA ILE A 115 0.82 -15.50 5.90
C ILE A 115 0.53 -14.36 4.90
N LEU A 116 0.78 -14.59 3.60
CA LEU A 116 0.53 -13.57 2.58
C LEU A 116 -0.95 -13.20 2.46
N ASP A 117 -1.84 -14.19 2.48
CA ASP A 117 -3.28 -13.98 2.42
C ASP A 117 -3.79 -13.24 3.66
N ALA A 118 -3.35 -13.64 4.86
CA ALA A 118 -3.68 -12.93 6.09
C ALA A 118 -3.16 -11.48 6.09
N ALA A 119 -1.95 -11.24 5.55
CA ALA A 119 -1.40 -9.89 5.41
C ALA A 119 -2.20 -9.03 4.43
N ARG A 120 -2.64 -9.60 3.30
CA ARG A 120 -3.54 -8.92 2.34
C ARG A 120 -4.88 -8.58 2.98
N GLU A 121 -5.48 -9.53 3.69
CA GLU A 121 -6.77 -9.33 4.36
C GLU A 121 -6.67 -8.26 5.45
N ALA A 122 -5.63 -8.31 6.29
CA ALA A 122 -5.40 -7.30 7.32
C ALA A 122 -5.24 -5.89 6.73
N GLU A 123 -4.60 -5.77 5.57
CA GLU A 123 -4.48 -4.50 4.86
C GLU A 123 -5.81 -4.01 4.30
N ALA A 124 -6.59 -4.91 3.68
CA ALA A 124 -7.92 -4.59 3.18
C ALA A 124 -8.85 -4.12 4.31
N VAL A 125 -8.78 -4.76 5.48
CA VAL A 125 -9.53 -4.34 6.68
C VAL A 125 -9.14 -2.93 7.10
N ARG A 126 -7.84 -2.63 7.25
CA ARG A 126 -7.38 -1.29 7.66
C ARG A 126 -7.86 -0.19 6.71
N ILE A 127 -7.76 -0.41 5.40
CA ILE A 127 -8.23 0.54 4.38
C ILE A 127 -9.74 0.75 4.50
N THR A 128 -10.49 -0.34 4.66
CA THR A 128 -11.96 -0.31 4.79
C THR A 128 -12.39 0.43 6.06
N GLU A 129 -11.71 0.20 7.18
CA GLU A 129 -11.99 0.88 8.44
C GLU A 129 -11.75 2.38 8.33
N GLY A 130 -10.62 2.83 7.77
CA GLY A 130 -10.41 4.26 7.57
C GLY A 130 -11.38 4.87 6.58
N TYR A 131 -11.76 4.16 5.51
CA TYR A 131 -12.82 4.60 4.62
C TYR A 131 -14.17 4.81 5.33
N ALA A 132 -14.60 3.82 6.12
CA ALA A 132 -15.83 3.91 6.89
C ALA A 132 -15.78 5.09 7.89
N ASN A 133 -14.65 5.26 8.59
CA ASN A 133 -14.44 6.36 9.53
C ASN A 133 -14.46 7.74 8.83
N ALA A 134 -13.82 7.86 7.68
CA ALA A 134 -13.78 9.10 6.90
C ALA A 134 -15.17 9.52 6.42
N ILE A 135 -15.96 8.57 5.92
CA ILE A 135 -17.34 8.83 5.47
C ILE A 135 -18.27 9.14 6.64
N ALA A 136 -18.12 8.46 7.78
CA ALA A 136 -18.89 8.76 8.98
C ALA A 136 -18.67 10.21 9.46
N GLN A 137 -17.44 10.73 9.36
CA GLN A 137 -17.15 12.15 9.68
C GLN A 137 -17.84 13.15 8.77
N LEU A 138 -18.29 12.73 7.58
CA LEU A 138 -19.09 13.56 6.67
C LEU A 138 -20.59 13.51 6.99
N GLY A 139 -21.00 12.78 8.04
CA GLY A 139 -22.40 12.64 8.45
C GLY A 139 -23.17 11.58 7.67
N PHE A 140 -22.47 10.68 6.98
CA PHE A 140 -23.09 9.54 6.32
C PHE A 140 -23.28 8.40 7.32
N ASP A 141 -24.48 7.82 7.30
CA ASP A 141 -24.81 6.62 8.05
C ASP A 141 -24.39 5.36 7.26
N ARG A 142 -24.53 4.19 7.90
CA ARG A 142 -24.17 2.90 7.31
C ARG A 142 -24.88 2.67 5.98
N GLU A 143 -26.19 2.89 5.92
CA GLU A 143 -27.03 2.61 4.76
C GLU A 143 -26.61 3.47 3.56
N LYS A 144 -26.35 4.78 3.78
CA LYS A 144 -25.83 5.67 2.73
C LYS A 144 -24.44 5.28 2.28
N THR A 145 -23.59 4.80 3.19
CA THR A 145 -22.22 4.36 2.87
C THR A 145 -22.24 3.12 2.00
N GLU A 146 -23.02 2.11 2.37
CA GLU A 146 -23.20 0.86 1.60
C GLU A 146 -23.77 1.17 0.20
N ALA A 147 -24.80 2.00 0.11
CA ALA A 147 -25.40 2.39 -1.17
C ALA A 147 -24.43 3.19 -2.07
N LEU A 148 -23.57 4.03 -1.48
CA LEU A 148 -22.56 4.77 -2.23
C LEU A 148 -21.48 3.83 -2.78
N LEU A 149 -20.99 2.89 -1.96
CA LEU A 149 -19.99 1.92 -2.38
C LEU A 149 -20.52 1.03 -3.50
N GLU A 150 -21.72 0.46 -3.34
CA GLU A 150 -22.36 -0.38 -4.36
C GLU A 150 -22.52 0.36 -5.70
N LYS A 151 -22.94 1.63 -5.65
CA LYS A 151 -23.10 2.47 -6.84
C LYS A 151 -21.80 2.63 -7.63
N TYR A 152 -20.65 2.77 -6.95
CA TYR A 152 -19.35 2.94 -7.60
C TYR A 152 -18.77 1.61 -8.07
N LEU A 153 -18.86 0.54 -7.29
CA LEU A 153 -18.41 -0.80 -7.70
C LEU A 153 -19.11 -1.26 -9.00
N ARG A 154 -20.43 -1.03 -9.11
CA ARG A 154 -21.18 -1.35 -10.34
C ARG A 154 -20.78 -0.50 -11.54
N LYS A 155 -20.24 0.71 -11.33
CA LYS A 155 -19.80 1.60 -12.40
C LYS A 155 -18.52 1.09 -13.06
N ASP A 156 -17.63 0.47 -12.29
CA ASP A 156 -16.36 -0.06 -12.79
C ASP A 156 -16.56 -1.39 -13.56
N GLU A 157 -17.50 -2.24 -13.14
CA GLU A 157 -17.89 -3.45 -13.88
C GLU A 157 -18.48 -3.13 -15.27
N ALA A 158 -19.23 -2.03 -15.39
CA ALA A 158 -19.80 -1.57 -16.65
C ALA A 158 -18.74 -0.97 -17.61
N ASN A 159 -17.62 -0.47 -17.08
CA ASN A 159 -16.53 0.10 -17.85
C ASN A 159 -15.44 -0.93 -18.22
N GLY A 160 -15.29 -2.02 -17.46
CA GLY A 160 -14.32 -3.09 -17.70
C GLY A 160 -14.70 -4.09 -18.81
N ASN A 161 -15.94 -4.06 -19.31
CA ASN A 161 -16.40 -4.93 -20.42
C ASN A 161 -16.21 -4.32 -21.82
N ASN A 162 -15.40 -3.28 -21.95
CA ASN A 162 -15.11 -2.63 -23.23
C ASN A 162 -13.61 -2.36 -23.39
N THR A 163 -12.76 -3.39 -23.27
CA THR A 163 -11.38 -3.42 -23.78
C THR A 163 -10.97 -4.86 -24.07
#